data_AF-A0A3D4VPK3-F1
#
_entry.id   AF-A0A3D4VPK3-F1
#
_cell.length_a   1.000
_cell.length_b   1.000
_cell.length_c   1.000
_cell.angle_alpha   90.00
_cell.angle_beta   90.00
_cell.angle_gamma   90.00
#
_symmetry.space_group_name_H-M   'P 1'
#
loop_
_entity.id
_entity.type
_entity.pdbx_description
1 polymer ?
#
loop_
_entity_poly.entity_id
_entity_poly.type
_entity_poly.pdbx_seq_one_letter_code
_entity_poly.pdbx_strand_id
1 'polypeptide(L)'
;MKNNALFRFVLPAIIIMGGGFILFNVAFILFALVVNLTISIFGTDPHSAPPVLSRLLGFLAIGGLTWIGFKINLKSDEIKHTLRATLITMPLMALLIALGIMLYEQAQWMVLLAGALIIVPSLYYVWRLKLSWKYLFAIIYVAVLALYVMWSGMDI
;
A
#
# COMPACT_ATOMS: atom_id res chain seq x y z
N MET A 1 -8.75 -19.09 30.17
CA MET A 1 -8.36 -17.66 29.99
C MET A 1 -7.22 -17.41 28.98
N LYS A 2 -6.61 -18.42 28.33
CA LYS A 2 -5.48 -18.25 27.38
C LYS A 2 -5.90 -17.82 25.95
N ASN A 3 -7.12 -18.14 25.50
CA ASN A 3 -7.59 -17.85 24.14
C ASN A 3 -7.78 -16.36 23.83
N ASN A 4 -8.07 -15.52 24.83
CA ASN A 4 -8.38 -14.10 24.59
C ASN A 4 -7.15 -13.26 24.19
N ALA A 5 -5.96 -13.66 24.64
CA ALA A 5 -4.73 -12.95 24.29
C ALA A 5 -4.33 -13.23 22.84
N LEU A 6 -4.36 -14.51 22.44
CA LEU A 6 -4.00 -14.92 21.07
C LEU A 6 -4.94 -14.29 20.04
N PHE A 7 -6.24 -14.26 20.32
CA PHE A 7 -7.24 -13.65 19.43
C PHE A 7 -7.01 -12.14 19.24
N ARG A 8 -6.54 -11.43 20.26
CA ARG A 8 -6.24 -9.98 20.19
C ARG A 8 -5.05 -9.64 19.29
N PHE A 9 -4.13 -10.57 19.04
CA PHE A 9 -3.00 -10.36 18.13
C PHE A 9 -3.25 -10.96 16.75
N VAL A 10 -3.79 -12.19 16.70
CA VAL A 10 -3.97 -12.93 15.45
C VAL A 10 -5.10 -12.34 14.61
N LEU A 11 -6.22 -11.94 15.22
CA LEU A 11 -7.35 -11.40 14.47
C LEU A 11 -6.99 -10.09 13.73
N PRO A 12 -6.37 -9.07 14.37
CA PRO A 12 -5.93 -7.89 13.64
C PRO A 12 -4.92 -8.19 12.54
N ALA A 13 -3.99 -9.12 12.77
CA ALA A 13 -3.00 -9.50 11.76
C ALA A 13 -3.68 -10.09 10.51
N ILE A 14 -4.62 -11.01 10.69
CA ILE A 14 -5.39 -11.59 9.58
C ILE A 14 -6.20 -10.52 8.84
N ILE A 15 -6.85 -9.61 9.58
CA ILE A 15 -7.62 -8.51 8.98
C ILE A 15 -6.71 -7.56 8.19
N ILE A 16 -5.51 -7.27 8.69
CA ILE A 16 -4.54 -6.41 7.99
C ILE A 16 -4.03 -7.11 6.72
N MET A 17 -3.71 -8.40 6.79
CA MET A 17 -3.23 -9.15 5.62
C MET A 17 -4.32 -9.28 4.56
N GLY A 18 -5.49 -9.83 4.94
CA GLY A 18 -6.61 -10.05 4.02
C GLY A 18 -7.22 -8.75 3.52
N GLY A 19 -7.48 -7.80 4.42
CA GLY A 19 -7.98 -6.48 4.06
C GLY A 19 -6.97 -5.69 3.22
N GLY A 20 -5.68 -5.82 3.51
CA GLY A 20 -4.61 -5.15 2.75
C GLY A 20 -4.54 -5.67 1.31
N PHE A 21 -4.66 -7.00 1.12
CA PHE A 21 -4.74 -7.60 -0.22
C PHE A 21 -5.97 -7.12 -1.00
N ILE A 22 -7.15 -7.05 -0.35
CA ILE A 22 -8.36 -6.55 -1.00
C ILE A 22 -8.19 -5.07 -1.39
N LEU A 23 -7.74 -4.23 -0.46
CA LEU A 23 -7.53 -2.80 -0.72
C LEU A 23 -6.48 -2.55 -1.80
N PHE A 24 -5.45 -3.38 -1.85
CA PHE A 24 -4.45 -3.34 -2.90
C PHE A 24 -5.10 -3.54 -4.29
N ASN A 25 -5.91 -4.58 -4.47
CA ASN A 25 -6.63 -4.80 -5.71
C ASN A 25 -7.60 -3.65 -6.04
N VAL A 26 -8.31 -3.13 -5.04
CA VAL A 26 -9.17 -1.95 -5.19
C VAL A 26 -8.37 -0.73 -5.64
N ALA A 27 -7.16 -0.53 -5.13
CA ALA A 27 -6.28 0.56 -5.55
C ALA A 27 -5.84 0.42 -7.01
N PHE A 28 -5.53 -0.80 -7.47
CA PHE A 28 -5.21 -1.05 -8.88
C PHE A 28 -6.40 -0.76 -9.80
N ILE A 29 -7.59 -1.21 -9.42
CA ILE A 29 -8.82 -0.93 -10.17
C ILE A 29 -9.08 0.58 -10.21
N LEU A 30 -8.95 1.27 -9.07
CA LEU A 30 -9.12 2.71 -9.00
C LEU A 30 -8.10 3.46 -9.85
N PHE A 31 -6.83 3.06 -9.79
CA PHE A 31 -5.76 3.65 -10.60
C PHE A 31 -6.03 3.46 -12.09
N ALA A 32 -6.35 2.25 -12.52
CA ALA A 32 -6.68 1.94 -13.91
C ALA A 32 -7.91 2.74 -14.38
N LEU A 33 -8.95 2.84 -13.53
CA LEU A 33 -10.14 3.64 -13.83
C LEU A 33 -9.79 5.11 -14.05
N VAL A 34 -8.99 5.71 -13.17
CA VAL A 34 -8.56 7.11 -13.31
C VAL A 34 -7.71 7.31 -14.56
N VAL A 35 -6.78 6.39 -14.84
CA VAL A 35 -5.95 6.45 -16.05
C VAL A 35 -6.80 6.38 -17.31
N ASN A 36 -7.72 5.42 -17.39
CA ASN A 36 -8.60 5.24 -18.55
C ASN A 36 -9.54 6.42 -18.76
N LEU A 37 -10.12 6.98 -17.68
CA LEU A 37 -10.92 8.19 -17.75
C LEU A 37 -10.11 9.38 -18.28
N THR A 38 -8.88 9.54 -17.79
CA THR A 38 -8.00 10.63 -18.25
C THR A 38 -7.68 10.47 -19.73
N ILE A 39 -7.33 9.27 -20.18
CA ILE A 39 -7.05 8.98 -21.60
C ILE A 39 -8.29 9.27 -22.47
N SER A 40 -9.47 8.86 -22.02
CA SER A 40 -10.73 9.11 -22.73
C SER A 40 -11.09 10.59 -22.83
N ILE A 41 -10.80 11.39 -21.80
CA ILE A 41 -11.12 12.83 -21.79
C ILE A 41 -10.13 13.63 -22.65
N PHE A 42 -8.84 13.29 -22.57
CA PHE A 42 -7.79 14.03 -23.28
C PHE A 42 -7.46 13.49 -24.68
N GLY A 43 -8.12 12.42 -25.12
CA GLY A 43 -7.97 11.86 -26.47
C GLY A 43 -6.57 11.33 -26.78
N THR A 44 -5.79 10.98 -25.75
CA THR A 44 -4.46 10.38 -25.90
C THR A 44 -4.54 8.96 -26.42
N ASP A 45 -3.53 8.50 -27.15
CA ASP A 45 -3.49 7.15 -27.71
C ASP A 45 -3.57 6.09 -26.58
N PRO A 46 -4.59 5.20 -26.58
CA PRO A 46 -4.77 4.15 -25.57
C PRO A 46 -3.61 3.16 -25.48
N HIS A 47 -2.80 3.02 -26.53
CA HIS A 47 -1.67 2.09 -26.59
C HIS A 47 -0.33 2.75 -26.19
N SER A 48 -0.34 4.06 -25.94
CA SER A 48 0.84 4.77 -25.45
C SER A 48 0.97 4.67 -23.93
N ALA A 49 2.19 4.84 -23.41
CA ALA A 49 2.43 4.85 -21.98
C ALA A 49 1.53 5.90 -21.29
N PRO A 50 0.90 5.59 -20.14
CA PRO A 50 -0.01 6.52 -19.48
C PRO A 50 0.63 7.89 -19.27
N PRO A 51 -0.03 9.00 -19.65
CA PRO A 51 0.50 10.34 -19.43
C PRO A 51 0.90 10.56 -17.97
N VAL A 52 1.93 11.39 -17.72
CA VAL A 52 2.39 11.69 -16.35
C VAL A 52 1.23 12.21 -15.48
N LEU A 53 0.36 13.03 -16.07
CA LEU A 53 -0.83 13.58 -15.41
C LEU A 53 -1.79 12.47 -14.94
N SER A 54 -2.03 11.44 -15.74
CA SER A 54 -2.97 10.37 -15.38
C SER A 54 -2.43 9.51 -14.23
N ARG A 55 -1.12 9.23 -14.22
CA ARG A 55 -0.45 8.54 -13.11
C ARG A 55 -0.53 9.36 -11.82
N LEU A 56 -0.26 10.67 -11.91
CA LEU A 56 -0.35 11.57 -10.76
C LEU A 56 -1.77 11.59 -10.17
N LEU A 57 -2.79 11.73 -11.02
CA LEU A 57 -4.20 11.69 -10.61
C LEU A 57 -4.56 10.33 -9.97
N GLY A 58 -4.02 9.23 -10.50
CA GLY A 58 -4.21 7.89 -9.93
C GLY A 58 -3.64 7.79 -8.51
N PHE A 59 -2.40 8.24 -8.28
CA PHE A 59 -1.82 8.27 -6.93
C PHE A 59 -2.56 9.23 -5.99
N LEU A 60 -3.02 10.38 -6.49
CA LEU A 60 -3.84 11.31 -5.72
C LEU A 60 -5.19 10.68 -5.33
N ALA A 61 -5.80 9.89 -6.20
CA ALA A 61 -7.04 9.17 -5.89
C ALA A 61 -6.82 8.12 -4.78
N ILE A 62 -5.73 7.33 -4.86
CA ILE A 62 -5.34 6.37 -3.81
C ILE A 62 -5.07 7.09 -2.48
N GLY A 63 -4.31 8.20 -2.53
CA GLY A 63 -4.05 9.03 -1.36
C GLY A 63 -5.32 9.64 -0.76
N GLY A 64 -6.23 10.11 -1.61
CA GLY A 64 -7.53 10.65 -1.23
C GLY A 64 -8.42 9.59 -0.55
N LEU A 65 -8.47 8.38 -1.11
CA LEU A 65 -9.22 7.26 -0.53
C LEU A 65 -8.63 6.85 0.83
N THR A 66 -7.30 6.80 0.93
CA THR A 66 -6.60 6.58 2.21
C THR A 66 -6.99 7.67 3.22
N TRP A 67 -6.92 8.94 2.82
CA TRP A 67 -7.26 10.08 3.67
C TRP A 67 -8.70 10.06 4.17
N ILE A 68 -9.66 9.77 3.30
CA ILE A 68 -11.07 9.61 3.67
C ILE A 68 -11.22 8.47 4.68
N GLY A 69 -10.56 7.33 4.44
CA GLY A 69 -10.54 6.20 5.36
C GLY A 69 -9.99 6.56 6.75
N PHE A 70 -8.98 7.44 6.82
CA PHE A 70 -8.44 7.94 8.09
C PHE A 70 -9.42 8.85 8.85
N LYS A 71 -10.28 9.59 8.14
CA LYS A 71 -11.33 10.44 8.75
C LYS A 71 -12.50 9.63 9.31
N ILE A 72 -12.68 8.38 8.93
CA ILE A 72 -13.75 7.53 9.49
C ILE A 72 -13.51 7.38 10.99
N ASN A 73 -14.44 7.89 11.79
CA ASN A 73 -14.38 7.80 13.24
C ASN A 73 -15.17 6.58 13.72
N LEU A 74 -14.45 5.55 14.15
CA LEU A 74 -15.04 4.34 14.73
C LEU A 74 -15.06 4.45 16.26
N LYS A 75 -16.13 3.93 16.87
CA LYS A 75 -16.34 3.95 18.34
C LYS A 75 -15.34 3.08 19.11
N SER A 76 -14.74 2.08 18.47
CA SER A 76 -13.77 1.18 19.09
C SER A 76 -12.35 1.51 18.62
N ASP A 77 -11.47 1.86 19.54
CA ASP A 77 -10.06 2.17 19.25
C ASP A 77 -9.32 0.97 18.64
N GLU A 78 -9.66 -0.25 19.08
CA GLU A 78 -9.11 -1.48 18.53
C GLU A 78 -9.41 -1.62 17.03
N ILE A 79 -10.68 -1.47 16.64
CA ILE A 79 -11.11 -1.58 15.24
C ILE A 79 -10.54 -0.43 14.43
N LYS A 80 -10.51 0.79 15.00
CA LYS A 80 -9.96 1.99 14.38
C LYS A 80 -8.49 1.83 14.01
N HIS A 81 -7.67 1.32 14.94
CA HIS A 81 -6.24 1.09 14.67
C HIS A 81 -6.01 -0.04 13.66
N THR A 82 -6.81 -1.11 13.72
CA THR A 82 -6.73 -2.19 12.72
C THR A 82 -7.07 -1.66 11.33
N LEU A 83 -8.21 -0.97 11.17
CA LEU A 83 -8.64 -0.42 9.89
C LEU A 83 -7.61 0.55 9.30
N ARG A 84 -7.09 1.47 10.11
CA ARG A 84 -6.08 2.44 9.66
C ARG A 84 -4.75 1.78 9.29
N ALA A 85 -4.34 0.73 10.01
CA ALA A 85 -3.17 -0.05 9.65
C ALA A 85 -3.37 -0.78 8.31
N THR A 86 -4.54 -1.38 8.09
CA THR A 86 -4.92 -1.96 6.80
C THR A 86 -4.94 -0.91 5.69
N LEU A 87 -5.49 0.28 5.94
CA LEU A 87 -5.53 1.37 4.95
C LEU A 87 -4.15 1.87 4.54
N ILE A 88 -3.15 1.81 5.43
CA ILE A 88 -1.76 2.20 5.10
C ILE A 88 -1.10 1.20 4.15
N THR A 89 -1.48 -0.08 4.17
CA THR A 89 -0.85 -1.06 3.25
C THR A 89 -1.11 -0.69 1.80
N MET A 90 -2.26 -0.09 1.50
CA MET A 90 -2.68 0.29 0.16
C MET A 90 -1.74 1.31 -0.52
N PRO A 91 -1.53 2.55 -0.01
CA PRO A 91 -0.62 3.50 -0.63
C PRO A 91 0.84 3.02 -0.58
N LEU A 92 1.23 2.28 0.47
CA LEU A 92 2.60 1.76 0.59
C LEU A 92 2.91 0.74 -0.52
N MET A 93 2.00 -0.22 -0.74
CA MET A 93 2.12 -1.19 -1.83
C MET A 93 2.07 -0.51 -3.19
N ALA A 94 1.13 0.43 -3.40
CA ALA A 94 1.03 1.14 -4.67
C ALA A 94 2.32 1.90 -5.02
N LEU A 95 2.95 2.56 -4.03
CA LEU A 95 4.24 3.24 -4.23
C LEU A 95 5.37 2.25 -4.53
N LEU A 96 5.46 1.16 -3.79
CA LEU A 96 6.53 0.17 -3.99
C LEU A 96 6.42 -0.51 -5.35
N ILE A 97 5.21 -0.83 -5.81
CA ILE A 97 5.03 -1.41 -7.13
C ILE A 97 5.30 -0.40 -8.23
N ALA A 98 4.87 0.85 -8.05
CA ALA A 98 5.21 1.92 -8.98
C ALA A 98 6.73 2.06 -9.13
N LEU A 99 7.47 2.03 -8.02
CA LEU A 99 8.93 2.01 -8.04
C LEU A 99 9.49 0.75 -8.73
N GLY A 100 8.93 -0.42 -8.45
CA GLY A 100 9.32 -1.67 -9.10
C GLY A 100 9.17 -1.60 -10.62
N ILE A 101 8.05 -1.07 -11.12
CA ILE A 101 7.80 -0.88 -12.55
C ILE A 101 8.75 0.19 -13.14
N MET A 102 8.98 1.30 -12.43
CA MET A 102 9.88 2.36 -12.90
C MET A 102 11.34 1.93 -12.98
N LEU A 103 11.74 1.00 -12.10
CA LEU A 103 13.09 0.43 -12.03
C LEU A 103 13.14 -0.96 -12.66
N TYR A 104 12.14 -1.33 -13.45
CA TYR A 104 12.13 -2.58 -14.21
C TYR A 104 13.38 -2.63 -15.11
N GLU A 105 14.04 -3.79 -15.18
CA GLU A 105 15.35 -4.02 -15.83
C GLU A 105 16.58 -3.39 -15.15
N GLN A 106 16.42 -2.60 -14.09
CA GLN A 106 17.56 -2.10 -13.32
C GLN A 106 18.13 -3.19 -12.39
N ALA A 107 19.35 -2.97 -11.92
CA ALA A 107 19.98 -3.89 -10.98
C ALA A 107 19.16 -4.04 -9.69
N GLN A 108 18.97 -5.27 -9.20
CA GLN A 108 18.14 -5.58 -8.03
C GLN A 108 18.48 -4.76 -6.79
N TRP A 109 19.76 -4.42 -6.59
CA TRP A 109 20.20 -3.60 -5.46
C TRP A 109 19.64 -2.17 -5.52
N MET A 110 19.38 -1.61 -6.71
CA MET A 110 18.77 -0.28 -6.86
C MET A 110 17.30 -0.31 -6.45
N VAL A 111 16.57 -1.37 -6.85
CA VAL A 111 15.18 -1.58 -6.45
C VAL A 111 15.07 -1.73 -4.93
N LEU A 112 15.98 -2.52 -4.33
CA LEU A 112 16.08 -2.67 -2.87
C LEU A 112 16.33 -1.33 -2.18
N LEU A 113 17.27 -0.53 -2.67
CA LEU A 113 17.61 0.77 -2.08
C LEU A 113 16.42 1.73 -2.17
N ALA A 114 15.74 1.79 -3.32
CA ALA A 114 14.56 2.62 -3.51
C ALA A 114 13.40 2.20 -2.60
N GLY A 115 13.15 0.89 -2.47
CA GLY A 115 12.14 0.36 -1.54
C GLY A 115 12.49 0.65 -0.08
N ALA A 116 13.77 0.50 0.30
CA ALA A 116 14.26 0.81 1.64
C ALA A 116 14.08 2.30 1.99
N LEU A 117 14.27 3.21 1.03
CA LEU A 117 14.01 4.64 1.21
C LEU A 117 12.54 4.98 1.51
N ILE A 118 11.60 4.08 1.20
CA ILE A 118 10.18 4.24 1.59
C ILE A 118 9.90 3.53 2.93
N ILE A 119 10.33 2.27 3.06
CA ILE A 119 10.02 1.43 4.23
C ILE A 119 10.72 1.94 5.50
N VAL A 120 12.02 2.25 5.44
CA VAL A 120 12.80 2.62 6.63
C VAL A 120 12.27 3.91 7.27
N PRO A 121 12.00 5.01 6.53
CA PRO A 121 11.39 6.19 7.12
C PRO A 121 9.99 5.94 7.67
N SER A 122 9.19 5.09 7.00
CA SER A 122 7.86 4.72 7.47
C SER A 122 7.92 3.96 8.82
N LEU A 123 8.84 3.00 8.95
CA LEU A 123 9.09 2.29 10.20
C LEU A 123 9.59 3.25 11.30
N TYR A 124 10.56 4.10 10.97
CA TYR A 124 11.10 5.08 11.91
C TYR A 124 10.02 6.04 12.42
N TYR A 125 9.14 6.53 11.54
CA TYR A 125 8.03 7.40 11.89
C TYR A 125 7.06 6.74 12.87
N VAL A 126 6.62 5.51 12.57
CA VAL A 126 5.70 4.75 13.42
C VAL A 126 6.31 4.43 14.78
N TRP A 127 7.60 4.03 14.79
CA TRP A 127 8.33 3.75 16.01
C TRP A 127 8.50 5.00 16.89
N ARG A 128 8.91 6.13 16.30
CA ARG A 128 9.14 7.38 17.03
C ARG A 128 7.86 7.94 17.64
N LEU A 129 6.72 7.75 16.98
CA LEU A 129 5.41 8.17 17.48
C LEU A 129 4.76 7.15 18.43
N LYS A 130 5.42 6.01 18.71
CA LYS A 130 4.91 4.93 19.56
C LYS A 130 3.48 4.52 19.20
N LEU A 131 3.17 4.47 17.91
CA LEU A 131 1.85 4.07 17.44
C LEU A 131 1.59 2.59 17.75
N SER A 132 0.32 2.18 17.65
CA SER A 132 -0.09 0.78 17.85
C SER A 132 0.77 -0.18 17.02
N TRP A 133 1.13 -1.34 17.58
CA TRP A 133 1.93 -2.38 16.91
C TRP A 133 1.36 -2.80 15.55
N LYS A 134 0.04 -2.64 15.36
CA LYS A 134 -0.67 -2.93 14.11
C LYS A 134 -0.09 -2.18 12.91
N TYR A 135 0.34 -0.93 13.12
CA TYR A 135 0.97 -0.12 12.06
C TYR A 135 2.36 -0.65 11.67
N LEU A 136 3.16 -1.08 12.65
CA LEU A 136 4.45 -1.72 12.39
C LEU A 136 4.23 -3.03 11.64
N PHE A 137 3.26 -3.85 12.08
CA PHE A 137 2.91 -5.09 11.41
C PHE A 137 2.51 -4.85 9.95
N ALA A 138 1.66 -3.85 9.68
CA ALA A 138 1.26 -3.51 8.31
C ALA A 138 2.47 -3.13 7.43
N ILE A 139 3.38 -2.27 7.91
CA ILE A 139 4.56 -1.85 7.13
C ILE A 139 5.50 -3.03 6.89
N ILE A 140 5.78 -3.83 7.92
CA ILE A 140 6.63 -5.02 7.80
C ILE A 140 6.01 -6.03 6.84
N TYR A 141 4.70 -6.27 6.93
CA TYR A 141 3.97 -7.14 6.03
C TYR A 141 4.14 -6.72 4.57
N VAL A 142 3.96 -5.44 4.26
CA VAL A 142 4.18 -4.92 2.90
C VAL A 142 5.65 -5.07 2.48
N ALA A 143 6.60 -4.77 3.36
CA ALA A 143 8.02 -4.91 3.05
C ALA A 143 8.41 -6.36 2.73
N VAL A 144 7.93 -7.31 3.54
CA VAL A 144 8.15 -8.75 3.33
C VAL A 144 7.53 -9.20 2.01
N LEU A 145 6.31 -8.74 1.69
CA LEU A 145 5.68 -9.05 0.40
C LEU A 145 6.47 -8.49 -0.78
N ALA A 146 6.95 -7.25 -0.70
CA ALA A 146 7.76 -6.65 -1.76
C ALA A 146 9.07 -7.43 -1.98
N LEU A 147 9.74 -7.83 -0.90
CA LEU A 147 10.93 -8.69 -0.96
C LEU A 147 10.61 -10.06 -1.55
N TYR A 148 9.48 -10.64 -1.18
CA TYR A 148 9.03 -11.93 -1.70
C TYR A 148 8.80 -11.86 -3.22
N VAL A 149 8.07 -10.86 -3.71
CA VAL A 149 7.81 -10.67 -5.15
C VAL A 149 9.11 -10.47 -5.93
N MET A 150 10.04 -9.68 -5.38
CA MET A 150 11.35 -9.45 -6.01
C MET A 150 12.18 -10.74 -6.10
N TRP A 151 12.14 -11.59 -5.06
CA TRP A 151 12.92 -12.83 -5.03
C TRP A 151 12.25 -13.97 -5.81
N SER A 152 10.92 -14.04 -5.84
CA SER A 152 10.21 -15.09 -6.57
C SER A 152 10.43 -15.02 -8.08
N GLY A 153 11.01 -13.93 -8.59
CA GLY A 153 11.18 -13.70 -10.03
C GLY A 153 9.84 -13.59 -10.74
N MET A 154 8.77 -13.26 -10.01
CA MET A 154 7.50 -12.93 -10.62
C MET A 154 7.68 -11.62 -11.40
N ASP A 155 7.53 -11.70 -12.72
CA ASP A 155 7.38 -10.51 -13.55
C ASP A 155 6.16 -9.72 -13.05
N ILE A 156 6.37 -8.43 -12.78
CA ILE A 156 5.34 -7.48 -12.35
C ILE A 156 4.77 -6.78 -13.58
#